data_AF-A0A9X2EGE2-F1
#
_entry.id   AF-A0A9X2EGE2-F1
#
_cell.length_a   1.000
_cell.length_b   1.000
_cell.length_c   1.000
_cell.angle_alpha   90.00
_cell.angle_beta   90.00
_cell.angle_gamma   90.00
#
_symmetry.space_group_name_H-M   'P 1'
#
loop_
_entity.id
_entity.type
_entity.pdbx_description
1 polymer ?
#
loop_
_entity_poly.entity_id
_entity_poly.type
_entity_poly.pdbx_seq_one_letter_code
_entity_poly.pdbx_strand_id
1 'polypeptide(L)'
;MNKFFVAIAAGSLAAVVPAGSAIAAQPAGISQGMPIVTGESTVGIVDKVEDGYVYVKTDKYVVPYPTSSFTPHEGMLLFSLTMEQINTAHEQAQAELAAKAEASVAVGAPVKAVDMTVVGTIDEITADYIQIEMNSGKVSRIPPNGIQKDPNGAIALYQVADLQAIAVDRPEEPVEEAVEGDVAAEAAVDVEAEAAEGASIQ
;
A
#
# COMPACT_ATOMS: atom_id res chain seq x y z
N MET A 1 -32.40 58.46 -20.24
CA MET A 1 -32.20 58.86 -21.65
C MET A 1 -30.72 59.08 -21.91
N ASN A 2 -30.31 58.81 -23.16
CA ASN A 2 -29.02 59.10 -23.84
C ASN A 2 -28.03 57.91 -23.84
N LYS A 3 -28.06 57.03 -24.85
CA LYS A 3 -27.75 57.17 -26.30
C LYS A 3 -26.24 57.08 -26.60
N PHE A 4 -25.87 55.94 -27.20
CA PHE A 4 -24.92 55.71 -28.29
C PHE A 4 -23.72 56.66 -28.45
N PHE A 5 -22.50 56.11 -28.42
CA PHE A 5 -21.53 56.27 -29.50
C PHE A 5 -20.60 55.05 -29.61
N VAL A 6 -20.58 54.49 -30.81
CA VAL A 6 -19.70 53.43 -31.29
C VAL A 6 -18.29 54.00 -31.49
N ALA A 7 -17.26 53.28 -31.05
CA ALA A 7 -15.89 53.45 -31.54
C ALA A 7 -15.29 52.06 -31.81
N ILE A 8 -15.11 51.78 -33.10
CA ILE A 8 -14.34 50.67 -33.66
C ILE A 8 -12.86 50.95 -33.39
N ALA A 9 -12.13 50.01 -32.76
CA ALA A 9 -10.68 50.03 -32.72
C ALA A 9 -10.12 48.61 -32.79
N ALA A 10 -9.50 48.32 -33.95
CA ALA A 10 -8.36 47.43 -34.18
C ALA A 10 -8.36 46.06 -33.48
N GLY A 11 -8.63 45.03 -34.29
CA GLY A 11 -8.35 43.64 -33.96
C GLY A 11 -6.88 43.43 -33.61
N SER A 12 -6.64 42.94 -32.40
CA SER A 12 -5.43 42.22 -32.06
C SER A 12 -5.75 40.74 -32.26
N LEU A 13 -5.26 40.14 -33.36
CA LEU A 13 -5.12 38.69 -33.44
C LEU A 13 -4.10 38.30 -32.37
N ALA A 14 -4.57 37.97 -31.17
CA ALA A 14 -3.79 37.18 -30.24
C ALA A 14 -3.65 35.80 -30.87
N ALA A 15 -2.49 35.54 -31.46
CA ALA A 15 -2.10 34.21 -31.85
C ALA A 15 -2.14 33.33 -30.59
N VAL A 16 -3.17 32.49 -30.47
CA VAL A 16 -3.11 31.28 -29.66
C VAL A 16 -2.00 30.45 -30.28
N VAL A 17 -0.79 30.60 -29.75
CA VAL A 17 0.24 29.60 -29.89
C VAL A 17 -0.29 28.43 -29.05
N PRO A 18 -0.56 27.25 -29.62
CA PRO A 18 -0.79 26.08 -28.79
C PRO A 18 0.45 25.97 -27.91
N ALA A 19 0.24 26.01 -26.59
CA ALA A 19 1.25 25.60 -25.63
C ALA A 19 1.66 24.20 -26.06
N GLY A 20 2.80 24.13 -26.78
CA GLY A 20 3.41 22.87 -27.12
C GLY A 20 3.58 22.14 -25.82
N SER A 21 2.99 20.94 -25.74
CA SER A 21 3.26 19.99 -24.68
C SER A 21 4.76 20.04 -24.42
N ALA A 22 5.15 20.43 -23.21
CA ALA A 22 6.52 20.31 -22.77
C ALA A 22 6.85 18.82 -22.90
N ILE A 23 7.50 18.45 -24.00
CA ILE A 23 8.17 17.17 -24.14
C ILE A 23 9.20 17.22 -23.02
N ALA A 24 8.98 16.44 -21.96
CA ALA A 24 9.98 16.20 -20.94
C ALA A 24 11.28 15.91 -21.68
N ALA A 25 12.26 16.81 -21.52
CA ALA A 25 13.54 16.67 -22.19
C ALA A 25 14.12 15.31 -21.78
N GLN A 26 14.28 14.40 -22.76
CA GLN A 26 15.06 13.19 -22.58
C GLN A 26 16.41 13.64 -21.98
N PRO A 27 16.81 13.11 -20.80
CA PRO A 27 18.07 13.51 -20.19
C PRO A 27 19.18 13.28 -21.22
N ALA A 28 19.93 14.34 -21.53
CA ALA A 28 20.91 14.34 -22.58
C ALA A 28 21.90 13.18 -22.38
N GLY A 29 21.89 12.21 -23.29
CA GLY A 29 22.81 11.09 -23.29
C GLY A 29 22.29 9.76 -22.73
N ILE A 30 20.99 9.61 -22.44
CA ILE A 30 20.37 8.32 -22.08
C ILE A 30 19.34 7.94 -23.14
N SER A 31 19.52 6.79 -23.80
CA SER A 31 18.62 6.28 -24.83
C SER A 31 18.21 4.85 -24.54
N GLN A 32 17.03 4.46 -25.05
CA GLN A 32 16.59 3.07 -25.06
C GLN A 32 17.64 2.16 -25.71
N GLY A 33 17.84 0.97 -25.14
CA GLY A 33 18.79 -0.02 -25.62
C GLY A 33 20.25 0.21 -25.18
N MET A 34 20.56 1.27 -24.44
CA MET A 34 21.91 1.43 -23.87
C MET A 34 22.20 0.32 -22.85
N PRO A 35 23.43 -0.23 -22.85
CA PRO A 35 23.87 -1.15 -21.81
C PRO A 35 24.11 -0.40 -20.50
N ILE A 36 23.67 -1.01 -19.41
CA ILE A 36 23.91 -0.53 -18.05
C ILE A 36 24.96 -1.43 -17.41
N VAL A 37 25.99 -0.84 -16.85
CA VAL A 37 27.15 -1.53 -16.26
C VAL A 37 27.41 -1.02 -14.84
N THR A 38 28.05 -1.83 -14.01
CA THR A 38 28.59 -1.45 -12.71
C THR A 38 30.06 -1.85 -12.67
N GLY A 39 30.95 -0.88 -12.81
CA GLY A 39 32.37 -1.16 -13.04
C GLY A 39 32.55 -2.02 -14.31
N GLU A 40 33.06 -3.24 -14.14
CA GLU A 40 33.32 -4.18 -15.24
C GLU A 40 32.16 -5.15 -15.53
N SER A 41 31.09 -5.12 -14.73
CA SER A 41 29.97 -6.07 -14.81
C SER A 41 28.75 -5.46 -15.50
N THR A 42 28.10 -6.21 -16.39
CA THR A 42 26.81 -5.79 -17.00
C THR A 42 25.65 -5.99 -16.03
N VAL A 43 24.85 -4.95 -15.85
CA VAL A 43 23.66 -4.93 -14.99
C VAL A 43 22.39 -5.23 -15.79
N GLY A 44 22.31 -4.72 -17.02
CA GLY A 44 21.14 -4.88 -17.87
C GLY A 44 21.14 -3.94 -19.07
N ILE A 45 19.96 -3.71 -19.64
CA ILE A 45 19.74 -2.76 -20.73
C ILE A 45 18.60 -1.80 -20.39
N VAL A 46 18.64 -0.61 -20.98
CA VAL A 46 17.51 0.33 -20.90
C VAL A 46 16.35 -0.19 -21.75
N ASP A 47 15.26 -0.57 -21.10
CA ASP A 47 14.03 -0.98 -21.78
C ASP A 47 13.26 0.22 -22.32
N LYS A 48 13.13 1.29 -21.53
CA LYS A 48 12.54 2.57 -21.94
C LYS A 48 12.93 3.69 -20.98
N VAL A 49 12.76 4.94 -21.41
CA VAL A 49 12.93 6.14 -20.58
C VAL A 49 11.65 6.98 -20.64
N GLU A 50 11.00 7.17 -19.51
CA GLU A 50 9.68 7.80 -19.40
C GLU A 50 9.61 8.61 -18.10
N ASP A 51 9.06 9.83 -18.16
CA ASP A 51 8.86 10.72 -17.00
C ASP A 51 10.07 10.90 -16.06
N GLY A 52 11.30 10.92 -16.61
CA GLY A 52 12.52 11.06 -15.83
C GLY A 52 12.98 9.79 -15.10
N TYR A 53 12.36 8.64 -15.42
CA TYR A 53 12.74 7.30 -14.98
C TYR A 53 13.27 6.47 -16.14
N VAL A 54 14.30 5.67 -15.86
CA VAL A 54 14.86 4.65 -16.75
C VAL A 54 14.37 3.29 -16.28
N TYR A 55 13.69 2.57 -17.17
CA TYR A 55 13.26 1.21 -16.92
C TYR A 55 14.40 0.27 -17.26
N VAL A 56 15.03 -0.29 -16.24
CA VAL A 56 16.18 -1.19 -16.37
C VAL A 56 15.66 -2.60 -16.51
N LYS A 57 15.90 -3.22 -17.66
CA LYS A 57 15.65 -4.64 -17.87
C LYS A 57 16.88 -5.44 -17.47
N THR A 58 16.74 -6.19 -16.38
CA THR A 58 17.69 -7.22 -15.95
C THR A 58 17.38 -8.56 -16.66
N ASP A 59 18.01 -9.66 -16.25
CA ASP A 59 17.71 -11.00 -16.77
C ASP A 59 16.28 -11.46 -16.41
N LYS A 60 15.74 -10.98 -15.28
CA LYS A 60 14.45 -11.43 -14.72
C LYS A 60 13.38 -10.36 -14.64
N TYR A 61 13.75 -9.10 -14.35
CA TYR A 61 12.80 -8.05 -13.98
C TYR A 61 13.04 -6.78 -14.77
N VAL A 62 12.00 -5.95 -14.87
CA VAL A 62 12.10 -4.59 -15.36
C VAL A 62 11.80 -3.65 -14.19
N VAL A 63 12.82 -2.92 -13.74
CA VAL A 63 12.74 -2.07 -12.55
C VAL A 63 12.95 -0.61 -12.93
N PRO A 64 12.01 0.30 -12.57
CA PRO A 64 12.18 1.73 -12.82
C PRO A 64 13.17 2.33 -11.81
N TYR A 65 14.16 3.05 -12.33
CA TYR A 65 15.10 3.82 -11.52
C TYR A 65 15.14 5.27 -12.00
N PRO A 66 15.32 6.25 -11.11
CA PRO A 66 15.40 7.64 -11.53
C PRO A 66 16.65 7.85 -12.39
N THR A 67 16.52 8.71 -13.41
CA THR A 67 17.64 9.06 -14.31
C THR A 67 18.87 9.60 -13.57
N SER A 68 18.67 10.23 -12.40
CA SER A 68 19.74 10.71 -11.51
C SER A 68 20.62 9.61 -10.92
N SER A 69 20.17 8.35 -10.91
CA SER A 69 20.98 7.22 -10.43
C SER A 69 21.96 6.68 -11.47
N PHE A 70 21.91 7.18 -12.70
CA PHE A 70 22.78 6.74 -13.79
C PHE A 70 23.82 7.80 -14.14
N THR A 71 25.05 7.35 -14.34
CA THR A 71 26.13 8.21 -14.85
C THR A 71 26.44 7.81 -16.31
N PRO A 72 26.13 8.65 -17.31
CA PRO A 72 26.44 8.33 -18.69
C PRO A 72 27.96 8.33 -18.93
N HIS A 73 28.48 7.31 -19.62
CA HIS A 73 29.89 7.14 -19.91
C HIS A 73 30.09 6.37 -21.22
N GLU A 74 30.71 7.02 -22.22
CA GLU A 74 31.14 6.37 -23.48
C GLU A 74 30.06 5.51 -24.18
N GLY A 75 28.79 5.95 -24.14
CA GLY A 75 27.66 5.24 -24.76
C GLY A 75 27.05 4.12 -23.90
N MET A 76 27.50 3.99 -22.64
CA MET A 76 26.97 3.10 -21.61
C MET A 76 26.47 3.92 -20.42
N LEU A 77 25.71 3.28 -19.52
CA LEU A 77 25.25 3.88 -18.28
C LEU A 77 25.88 3.17 -17.09
N LEU A 78 26.60 3.91 -16.25
CA LEU A 78 27.09 3.38 -14.98
C LEU A 78 25.98 3.44 -13.94
N PHE A 79 25.80 2.33 -13.24
CA PHE A 79 24.91 2.19 -12.11
C PHE A 79 25.68 1.66 -10.91
N SER A 80 25.24 2.03 -9.70
CA SER A 80 25.94 1.67 -8.47
C SER A 80 25.64 0.25 -7.96
N LEU A 81 24.58 -0.38 -8.46
CA LEU A 81 24.16 -1.72 -8.02
C LEU A 81 24.42 -2.77 -9.10
N THR A 82 24.76 -3.99 -8.68
CA THR A 82 24.88 -5.14 -9.58
C THR A 82 23.52 -5.72 -9.96
N MET A 83 23.49 -6.48 -11.05
CA MET A 83 22.29 -7.22 -11.47
C MET A 83 21.72 -8.08 -10.33
N GLU A 84 22.60 -8.81 -9.62
CA GLU A 84 22.20 -9.65 -8.49
C GLU A 84 21.59 -8.82 -7.35
N GLN A 85 22.20 -7.67 -7.00
CA GLN A 85 21.64 -6.78 -5.99
C GLN A 85 20.28 -6.21 -6.39
N ILE A 86 20.08 -5.86 -7.67
CA ILE A 86 18.77 -5.40 -8.16
C ILE A 86 17.73 -6.50 -8.05
N ASN A 87 18.07 -7.71 -8.48
CA ASN A 87 17.15 -8.85 -8.43
C ASN A 87 16.81 -9.22 -6.98
N THR A 88 17.81 -9.31 -6.10
CA THR A 88 17.58 -9.59 -4.67
C THR A 88 16.78 -8.50 -4.00
N ALA A 89 17.06 -7.21 -4.27
CA ALA A 89 16.28 -6.11 -3.71
C ALA A 89 14.82 -6.14 -4.21
N HIS A 90 14.60 -6.50 -5.48
CA HIS A 90 13.25 -6.66 -6.02
C HIS A 90 12.52 -7.86 -5.40
N GLU A 91 13.18 -9.00 -5.26
CA GLU A 91 12.62 -10.19 -4.60
C GLU A 91 12.30 -9.92 -3.12
N GLN A 92 13.19 -9.22 -2.41
CA GLN A 92 12.96 -8.78 -1.03
C GLN A 92 11.77 -7.84 -0.93
N ALA A 93 11.71 -6.82 -1.79
CA ALA A 93 10.56 -5.90 -1.82
C ALA A 93 9.27 -6.67 -2.10
N GLN A 94 9.25 -7.59 -3.06
CA GLN A 94 8.08 -8.42 -3.36
C GLN A 94 7.70 -9.32 -2.18
N ALA A 95 8.67 -9.92 -1.50
CA ALA A 95 8.43 -10.71 -0.30
C ALA A 95 7.90 -9.87 0.87
N GLU A 96 8.40 -8.65 1.05
CA GLU A 96 7.91 -7.69 2.04
C GLU A 96 6.50 -7.20 1.70
N LEU A 97 6.19 -6.94 0.43
CA LEU A 97 4.85 -6.60 -0.02
C LEU A 97 3.89 -7.77 0.20
N ALA A 98 4.31 -9.00 -0.12
CA ALA A 98 3.52 -10.20 0.13
C ALA A 98 3.28 -10.37 1.63
N ALA A 99 4.31 -10.28 2.46
CA ALA A 99 4.19 -10.37 3.91
C ALA A 99 3.29 -9.26 4.48
N LYS A 100 3.37 -8.03 3.96
CA LYS A 100 2.47 -6.92 4.32
C LYS A 100 1.03 -7.18 3.89
N ALA A 101 0.82 -7.73 2.70
CA ALA A 101 -0.50 -8.09 2.21
C ALA A 101 -1.12 -9.23 3.02
N GLU A 102 -0.31 -10.20 3.46
CA GLU A 102 -0.75 -11.27 4.36
C GLU A 102 -1.06 -10.75 5.77
N ALA A 103 -0.20 -9.88 6.32
CA ALA A 103 -0.47 -9.20 7.58
C ALA A 103 -1.68 -8.26 7.52
N SER A 104 -2.05 -7.78 6.33
CA SER A 104 -3.22 -6.94 6.11
C SER A 104 -4.55 -7.68 6.21
N VAL A 105 -4.52 -9.02 6.22
CA VAL A 105 -5.70 -9.86 6.49
C VAL A 105 -5.48 -10.58 7.81
N ALA A 106 -5.53 -9.81 8.89
CA ALA A 106 -5.48 -10.28 10.27
C ALA A 106 -6.74 -9.81 11.02
N VAL A 107 -7.08 -10.49 12.11
CA VAL A 107 -8.12 -10.00 13.03
C VAL A 107 -7.72 -8.60 13.53
N GLY A 108 -8.67 -7.68 13.50
CA GLY A 108 -8.51 -6.25 13.77
C GLY A 108 -8.07 -5.41 12.56
N ALA A 109 -7.75 -6.03 11.40
CA ALA A 109 -7.33 -5.27 10.23
C ALA A 109 -8.51 -4.50 9.60
N PRO A 110 -8.30 -3.25 9.15
CA PRO A 110 -9.33 -2.48 8.47
C PRO A 110 -9.64 -3.10 7.10
N VAL A 111 -10.94 -3.23 6.81
CA VAL A 111 -11.47 -3.71 5.54
C VAL A 111 -12.01 -2.53 4.75
N LYS A 112 -11.64 -2.47 3.47
CA LYS A 112 -12.18 -1.53 2.48
C LYS A 112 -13.07 -2.27 1.51
N ALA A 113 -14.12 -1.65 0.99
CA ALA A 113 -14.87 -2.19 -0.14
C ALA A 113 -14.14 -1.92 -1.46
N VAL A 114 -14.69 -2.43 -2.57
CA VAL A 114 -14.14 -2.24 -3.93
C VAL A 114 -14.06 -0.77 -4.36
N ASP A 115 -14.83 0.11 -3.72
CA ASP A 115 -14.80 1.57 -3.90
C ASP A 115 -13.72 2.26 -3.06
N MET A 116 -12.88 1.49 -2.37
CA MET A 116 -11.84 1.94 -1.44
C MET A 116 -12.40 2.63 -0.17
N THR A 117 -13.71 2.56 0.08
CA THR A 117 -14.33 3.07 1.30
C THR A 117 -14.07 2.10 2.45
N VAL A 118 -13.65 2.61 3.60
CA VAL A 118 -13.50 1.80 4.82
C VAL A 118 -14.87 1.37 5.29
N VAL A 119 -15.09 0.05 5.35
CA VAL A 119 -16.38 -0.53 5.74
C VAL A 119 -16.40 -1.02 7.19
N GLY A 120 -15.24 -1.41 7.72
CA GLY A 120 -15.16 -2.08 9.00
C GLY A 120 -13.78 -2.64 9.32
N THR A 121 -13.74 -3.56 10.28
CA THR A 121 -12.56 -4.33 10.69
C THR A 121 -12.86 -5.82 10.67
N ILE A 122 -11.84 -6.65 10.42
CA ILE A 122 -11.97 -8.11 10.51
C ILE A 122 -12.12 -8.50 11.98
N ASP A 123 -13.18 -9.21 12.31
CA ASP A 123 -13.47 -9.70 13.67
C ASP A 123 -13.01 -11.15 13.83
N GLU A 124 -13.26 -12.00 12.84
CA GLU A 124 -12.88 -13.42 12.84
C GLU A 124 -12.43 -13.87 11.44
N ILE A 125 -11.43 -14.75 11.39
CA ILE A 125 -10.97 -15.42 10.17
C ILE A 125 -11.04 -16.93 10.41
N THR A 126 -11.84 -17.62 9.61
CA THR A 126 -11.97 -19.08 9.59
C THR A 126 -11.67 -19.60 8.18
N ALA A 127 -11.49 -20.92 8.03
CA ALA A 127 -11.28 -21.53 6.70
C ALA A 127 -12.50 -21.37 5.78
N ASP A 128 -13.70 -21.27 6.36
CA ASP A 128 -14.97 -21.20 5.62
C ASP A 128 -15.46 -19.76 5.38
N TYR A 129 -15.12 -18.82 6.27
CA TYR A 129 -15.60 -17.44 6.21
C TYR A 129 -14.66 -16.45 6.91
N ILE A 130 -14.82 -15.17 6.54
CA ILE A 130 -14.26 -14.00 7.21
C ILE A 130 -15.43 -13.17 7.73
N GLN A 131 -15.38 -12.86 9.03
CA GLN A 131 -16.36 -12.02 9.71
C GLN A 131 -15.81 -10.59 9.78
N ILE A 132 -16.62 -9.63 9.35
CA ILE A 132 -16.27 -8.21 9.31
C ILE A 132 -17.24 -7.46 10.22
N GLU A 133 -16.70 -6.83 11.25
CA GLU A 133 -17.41 -5.84 12.04
C GLU A 133 -17.48 -4.53 11.24
N MET A 134 -18.66 -4.16 10.78
CA MET A 134 -18.86 -2.93 10.03
C MET A 134 -18.93 -1.72 10.96
N ASN A 135 -18.52 -0.55 10.47
CA ASN A 135 -18.66 0.73 11.19
C ASN A 135 -20.11 1.08 11.54
N SER A 136 -21.09 0.42 10.90
CA SER A 136 -22.52 0.54 11.23
C SER A 136 -22.94 -0.23 12.49
N GLY A 137 -22.02 -0.97 13.12
CA GLY A 137 -22.31 -1.87 14.26
C GLY A 137 -22.85 -3.24 13.85
N LYS A 138 -23.05 -3.49 12.55
CA LYS A 138 -23.50 -4.76 11.99
C LYS A 138 -22.33 -5.67 11.64
N VAL A 139 -22.59 -6.96 11.51
CA VAL A 139 -21.58 -7.97 11.21
C VAL A 139 -21.87 -8.61 9.86
N SER A 140 -20.90 -8.57 8.94
CA SER A 140 -20.97 -9.23 7.63
C SER A 140 -20.10 -10.47 7.59
N ARG A 141 -20.64 -11.58 7.11
CA ARG A 141 -19.87 -12.81 6.87
C ARG A 141 -19.71 -13.02 5.37
N ILE A 142 -18.45 -13.07 4.92
CA ILE A 142 -18.12 -13.32 3.50
C ILE A 142 -17.15 -14.51 3.38
N PRO A 143 -17.13 -15.22 2.24
CA PRO A 143 -16.12 -16.24 2.01
C PRO A 143 -14.71 -15.61 1.96
N PRO A 144 -13.66 -16.35 2.35
CA PRO A 144 -12.28 -15.84 2.34
C PRO A 144 -11.80 -15.44 0.93
N ASN A 145 -12.29 -16.12 -0.12
CA ASN A 145 -12.03 -15.73 -1.52
C ASN A 145 -12.67 -14.39 -1.92
N GLY A 146 -13.53 -13.83 -1.06
CA GLY A 146 -14.11 -12.51 -1.20
C GLY A 146 -13.25 -11.37 -0.64
N ILE A 147 -12.09 -11.68 -0.03
CA ILE A 147 -11.11 -10.68 0.40
C ILE A 147 -9.89 -10.75 -0.52
N GLN A 148 -9.51 -9.60 -1.06
CA GLN A 148 -8.22 -9.38 -1.68
C GLN A 148 -7.23 -8.84 -0.64
N LYS A 149 -6.08 -9.52 -0.55
CA LYS A 149 -4.93 -9.08 0.24
C LYS A 149 -4.25 -7.93 -0.51
N ASP A 150 -4.13 -6.76 0.10
CA ASP A 150 -3.36 -5.63 -0.45
C ASP A 150 -2.37 -5.13 0.62
N PRO A 151 -1.17 -4.65 0.25
CA PRO A 151 -0.20 -4.09 1.21
C PRO A 151 -0.75 -2.90 2.02
N ASN A 152 -1.85 -2.28 1.59
CA ASN A 152 -2.51 -1.14 2.24
C ASN A 152 -3.79 -1.51 3.00
N GLY A 153 -4.07 -2.81 3.20
CA GLY A 153 -5.24 -3.31 3.94
C GLY A 153 -6.00 -4.42 3.22
N ALA A 154 -6.97 -5.03 3.91
CA ALA A 154 -7.88 -5.99 3.30
C ALA A 154 -8.92 -5.28 2.42
N ILE A 155 -9.15 -5.77 1.20
CA ILE A 155 -10.18 -5.25 0.30
C ILE A 155 -11.26 -6.31 0.11
N ALA A 156 -12.48 -6.05 0.55
CA ALA A 156 -13.64 -6.86 0.22
C ALA A 156 -14.05 -6.64 -1.23
N LEU A 157 -14.20 -7.73 -1.98
CA LEU A 157 -14.63 -7.77 -3.38
C LEU A 157 -16.15 -7.58 -3.54
N TYR A 158 -16.74 -6.76 -2.67
CA TYR A 158 -18.16 -6.43 -2.59
C TYR A 158 -18.34 -4.93 -2.48
N GLN A 159 -19.48 -4.42 -2.94
CA GLN A 159 -19.84 -3.04 -2.64
C GLN A 159 -20.25 -2.89 -1.18
N VAL A 160 -20.11 -1.68 -0.65
CA VAL A 160 -20.55 -1.35 0.70
C VAL A 160 -22.03 -1.73 0.91
N ALA A 161 -22.89 -1.47 -0.08
CA ALA A 161 -24.31 -1.79 -0.01
C ALA A 161 -24.58 -3.31 0.04
N ASP A 162 -23.80 -4.11 -0.69
CA ASP A 162 -23.94 -5.57 -0.70
C ASP A 162 -23.51 -6.17 0.63
N LEU A 163 -22.41 -5.65 1.21
CA LEU A 163 -21.97 -6.00 2.55
C LEU A 163 -23.03 -5.64 3.59
N GLN A 164 -23.60 -4.43 3.54
CA GLN A 164 -24.68 -4.02 4.43
C GLN A 164 -25.95 -4.88 4.26
N ALA A 165 -26.25 -5.37 3.05
CA ALA A 165 -27.42 -6.20 2.79
C ALA A 165 -27.31 -7.61 3.40
N ILE A 166 -26.09 -8.15 3.48
CA ILE A 166 -25.81 -9.42 4.17
C ILE A 166 -25.43 -9.22 5.64
N ALA A 167 -25.23 -7.98 6.07
CA ALA A 167 -24.88 -7.65 7.43
C ALA A 167 -26.08 -7.92 8.35
N VAL A 168 -25.90 -8.85 9.27
CA VAL A 168 -26.85 -9.04 10.34
C VAL A 168 -26.55 -8.02 11.44
N ASP A 169 -27.58 -7.57 12.16
CA ASP A 169 -27.30 -6.94 13.46
C ASP A 169 -26.41 -7.88 14.25
N ARG A 170 -25.36 -7.32 14.88
CA ARG A 170 -24.61 -8.10 15.87
C ARG A 170 -25.67 -8.68 16.80
N PRO A 171 -25.78 -10.01 16.95
CA PRO A 171 -26.63 -10.53 18.01
C PRO A 171 -26.11 -9.84 19.27
N GLU A 172 -26.95 -9.02 19.89
CA GLU A 172 -26.61 -8.38 21.15
C GLU A 172 -26.21 -9.51 22.09
N GLU A 173 -24.90 -9.69 22.33
CA GLU A 173 -24.54 -10.14 23.65
C GLU A 173 -25.15 -9.09 24.58
N PRO A 174 -25.95 -9.54 25.56
CA PRO A 174 -26.68 -8.63 26.41
C PRO A 174 -25.69 -7.65 26.99
N VAL A 175 -26.00 -6.37 26.80
CA VAL A 175 -25.51 -5.32 27.67
C VAL A 175 -25.89 -5.71 29.10
N GLU A 176 -24.99 -6.41 29.82
CA GLU A 176 -24.96 -6.28 31.27
C GLU A 176 -24.49 -4.86 31.56
N GLU A 177 -25.49 -4.00 31.51
CA GLU A 177 -25.60 -2.73 32.20
C GLU A 177 -24.96 -2.83 33.60
N ALA A 178 -24.20 -1.80 33.93
CA ALA A 178 -23.50 -1.64 35.20
C ALA A 178 -24.35 -1.99 36.43
N VAL A 179 -23.78 -2.78 37.34
CA VAL A 179 -24.07 -2.69 38.77
C VAL A 179 -22.78 -2.34 39.49
N GLU A 180 -22.50 -1.03 39.60
CA GLU A 180 -21.81 -0.50 40.76
C GLU A 180 -22.65 -0.82 42.00
N GLY A 181 -22.09 -1.56 42.95
CA GLY A 181 -22.79 -1.86 44.21
C GLY A 181 -22.13 -2.94 45.05
N ASP A 182 -21.09 -2.55 45.79
CA ASP A 182 -20.79 -2.96 47.18
C ASP A 182 -20.93 -4.45 47.55
N VAL A 183 -19.79 -5.14 47.68
CA VAL A 183 -19.56 -6.03 48.84
C VAL A 183 -18.08 -5.98 49.24
N ALA A 184 -17.81 -5.17 50.26
CA ALA A 184 -16.70 -5.41 51.16
C ALA A 184 -16.94 -6.72 51.94
N ALA A 185 -15.94 -7.59 51.97
CA ALA A 185 -15.57 -8.51 53.07
C ALA A 185 -14.56 -9.52 52.50
N GLU A 186 -13.27 -9.29 52.65
CA GLU A 186 -12.48 -9.78 53.79
C GLU A 186 -12.62 -11.29 54.03
N ALA A 187 -11.64 -12.07 53.55
CA ALA A 187 -11.13 -13.23 54.27
C ALA A 187 -9.72 -13.56 53.75
N ALA A 188 -8.73 -13.16 54.53
CA ALA A 188 -7.35 -13.61 54.44
C ALA A 188 -7.23 -15.12 54.63
N VAL A 189 -6.34 -15.78 53.88
CA VAL A 189 -5.49 -16.86 54.42
C VAL A 189 -4.11 -16.81 53.74
N ASP A 190 -3.15 -16.39 54.54
CA ASP A 190 -1.72 -16.71 54.53
C ASP A 190 -1.38 -18.13 54.01
N VAL A 191 -0.44 -18.23 53.08
CA VAL A 191 0.63 -19.25 53.14
C VAL A 191 1.94 -18.57 52.71
N GLU A 192 2.56 -17.96 53.71
CA GLU A 192 3.93 -18.18 54.17
C GLU A 192 5.00 -18.65 53.17
N ALA A 193 6.16 -18.03 53.37
CA ALA A 193 7.38 -18.15 52.60
C ALA A 193 8.17 -19.44 52.85
N GLU A 194 9.15 -19.61 51.98
CA GLU A 194 10.52 -20.04 52.29
C GLU A 194 10.94 -21.48 51.94
N ALA A 195 12.05 -21.53 51.19
CA ALA A 195 13.19 -22.46 51.31
C ALA A 195 13.54 -23.34 50.09
N ALA A 196 14.87 -23.38 49.87
CA ALA A 196 15.71 -24.24 49.04
C ALA A 196 15.96 -23.73 47.60
N GLU A 197 17.03 -22.98 47.31
CA GLU A 197 18.46 -23.23 47.54
C GLU A 197 18.93 -24.60 47.00
N GLY A 198 19.81 -24.55 45.98
CA GLY A 198 20.74 -25.64 45.65
C GLY A 198 20.39 -26.49 44.43
N ALA A 199 21.09 -26.23 43.30
CA ALA A 199 21.89 -27.23 42.58
C ALA A 199 22.27 -26.70 41.18
N SER A 200 23.39 -25.99 41.11
CA SER A 200 24.23 -25.99 39.91
C SER A 200 24.89 -27.36 39.83
N ILE A 201 24.74 -28.06 38.70
CA ILE A 201 25.60 -29.18 38.32
C ILE A 201 26.03 -28.93 36.88
N GLN A 202 27.34 -29.06 36.69
CA GLN A 202 28.10 -28.88 35.45
C GLN A 202 27.66 -29.83 34.34
#